data_AF-A0AA43CVJ2-F1
#
_entry.id   AF-A0AA43CVJ2-F1
#
_cell.length_a   1.000
_cell.length_b   1.000
_cell.length_c   1.000
_cell.angle_alpha   90.00
_cell.angle_beta   90.00
_cell.angle_gamma   90.00
#
_symmetry.space_group_name_H-M   'P 1'
#
loop_
_entity.id
_entity.type
_entity.pdbx_description
1 polymer ?
#
loop_
_entity_poly.entity_id
_entity_poly.type
_entity_poly.pdbx_seq_one_letter_code
_entity_poly.pdbx_strand_id
1 'polypeptide(L)'
;MKKKGILSLIASLGLVAGCATTAPVAEGPTPPQNLLGSTDELQLITELSIDLAKTYGGHKVLVVLGLEDTLLDTRGDTNASCAGHRQSIRAKQDDAAMQVQRMQEAGLKVIAMTSRGSECVDVTIRELNSNGFEFQASGYPAGFNYATSDGLLSYKQGVFFTTDQSEGPALKRLVESAGQPYPALIVVADYHQKDLNSVMKSFSTSAIKVHTWRYNREEKQVASTGN
;
A
#
# COMPACT_ATOMS: atom_id res chain seq x y z
N MET A 1 -71.07 -32.87 -63.29
CA MET A 1 -69.82 -32.86 -64.09
C MET A 1 -68.69 -32.46 -63.13
N LYS A 2 -67.80 -33.38 -62.73
CA LYS A 2 -66.47 -33.70 -63.32
C LYS A 2 -65.53 -32.48 -63.28
N LYS A 3 -64.25 -32.55 -62.91
CA LYS A 3 -63.34 -33.50 -62.22
C LYS A 3 -61.98 -32.76 -62.23
N LYS A 4 -61.24 -32.81 -61.11
CA LYS A 4 -59.76 -32.90 -60.94
C LYS A 4 -58.80 -32.08 -61.85
N GLY A 5 -57.84 -31.42 -61.20
CA GLY A 5 -56.52 -31.10 -61.74
C GLY A 5 -55.53 -30.74 -60.62
N ILE A 6 -54.73 -31.72 -60.20
CA ILE A 6 -53.59 -31.57 -59.29
C ILE A 6 -52.40 -31.06 -60.13
N LEU A 7 -51.67 -30.06 -59.66
CA LEU A 7 -50.24 -29.93 -60.00
C LEU A 7 -49.45 -29.42 -58.80
N SER A 8 -48.48 -30.26 -58.43
CA SER A 8 -47.47 -30.06 -57.41
C SER A 8 -46.44 -29.02 -57.89
N LEU A 9 -46.04 -28.09 -57.03
CA LEU A 9 -44.76 -27.40 -57.18
C LEU A 9 -44.11 -27.26 -55.79
N ILE A 10 -43.05 -28.05 -55.61
CA ILE A 10 -42.11 -27.99 -54.50
C ILE A 10 -41.25 -26.74 -54.72
N ALA A 11 -41.12 -25.87 -53.71
CA ALA A 11 -40.03 -24.91 -53.64
C ALA A 11 -39.68 -24.61 -52.18
N SER A 12 -38.68 -25.35 -51.70
CA SER A 12 -37.52 -24.82 -50.98
C SER A 12 -37.76 -24.07 -49.68
N LEU A 13 -37.68 -24.83 -48.59
CA LEU A 13 -37.39 -24.42 -47.23
C LEU A 13 -36.11 -23.56 -47.19
N GLY A 14 -36.25 -22.24 -47.06
CA GLY A 14 -35.14 -21.34 -46.75
C GLY A 14 -34.85 -21.38 -45.26
N LEU A 15 -34.00 -22.31 -44.80
CA LEU A 15 -33.33 -22.16 -43.51
C LEU A 15 -32.31 -21.02 -43.64
N VAL A 16 -32.68 -19.83 -43.17
CA VAL A 16 -31.71 -18.80 -42.87
C VAL A 16 -31.02 -19.23 -41.57
N ALA A 17 -29.85 -19.84 -41.71
CA ALA A 17 -28.92 -20.01 -40.60
C ALA A 17 -28.47 -18.60 -40.16
N GLY A 18 -29.21 -18.02 -39.21
CA GLY A 18 -28.74 -16.87 -38.47
C GLY A 18 -27.54 -17.30 -37.64
N CYS A 19 -26.34 -17.03 -38.12
CA CYS A 19 -25.15 -17.03 -37.28
C CYS A 19 -25.39 -16.01 -36.17
N ALA A 20 -25.75 -16.49 -34.98
CA ALA A 20 -25.65 -15.69 -33.78
C ALA A 20 -24.17 -15.43 -33.54
N THR A 21 -23.66 -14.31 -34.05
CA THR A 21 -22.42 -13.74 -33.56
C THR A 21 -22.68 -13.36 -32.11
N THR A 22 -22.27 -14.22 -31.19
CA THR A 22 -22.11 -13.85 -29.79
C THR A 22 -21.19 -12.64 -29.76
N ALA A 23 -21.73 -11.49 -29.37
CA ALA A 23 -20.90 -10.33 -29.07
C ALA A 23 -19.78 -10.78 -28.11
N PRO A 24 -18.54 -10.31 -28.30
CA PRO A 24 -17.50 -10.55 -27.31
C PRO A 24 -18.05 -10.03 -25.97
N VAL A 25 -18.11 -10.93 -24.98
CA VAL A 25 -18.37 -10.54 -23.60
C VAL A 25 -17.34 -9.47 -23.30
N ALA A 26 -17.79 -8.24 -23.09
CA ALA A 26 -16.91 -7.19 -22.59
C ALA A 26 -16.36 -7.73 -21.28
N GLU A 27 -15.09 -8.14 -21.29
CA GLU A 27 -14.36 -8.48 -20.08
C GLU A 27 -14.55 -7.28 -19.16
N GLY A 28 -15.24 -7.49 -18.04
CA GLY A 28 -15.30 -6.49 -17.00
C GLY A 28 -13.85 -6.07 -16.66
N PRO A 29 -13.64 -4.83 -16.18
CA PRO A 29 -12.29 -4.38 -15.84
C PRO A 29 -11.58 -5.44 -15.03
N THR A 30 -10.37 -5.81 -15.46
CA THR A 30 -9.56 -6.84 -14.81
C THR A 30 -9.59 -6.62 -13.30
N PRO A 31 -9.83 -7.68 -12.48
CA PRO A 31 -9.78 -7.55 -11.04
C PRO A 31 -8.48 -6.83 -10.67
N PRO A 32 -8.55 -5.84 -9.77
CA PRO A 32 -7.36 -5.10 -9.38
C PRO A 32 -6.24 -6.04 -8.95
N GLN A 33 -5.10 -5.97 -9.61
CA GLN A 33 -4.00 -6.87 -9.28
C GLN A 33 -3.14 -6.22 -8.19
N ASN A 34 -2.99 -6.93 -7.08
CA ASN A 34 -1.97 -6.58 -6.09
C ASN A 34 -0.59 -6.70 -6.76
N LEU A 35 0.28 -5.74 -6.48
CA LEU A 35 1.61 -5.67 -7.07
C LEU A 35 2.66 -5.85 -5.98
N LEU A 36 3.64 -6.71 -6.24
CA LEU A 36 4.82 -6.87 -5.41
C LEU A 36 6.05 -6.42 -6.21
N GLY A 37 6.80 -5.47 -5.67
CA GLY A 37 8.05 -4.98 -6.23
C GLY A 37 9.17 -4.94 -5.20
N SER A 38 10.38 -4.60 -5.66
CA SER A 38 11.54 -4.35 -4.81
C SER A 38 12.36 -3.20 -5.39
N THR A 39 12.95 -2.36 -4.54
CA THR A 39 13.77 -1.23 -4.94
C THR A 39 14.70 -0.76 -3.82
N ASP A 40 15.82 -0.17 -4.19
CA ASP A 40 16.74 0.55 -3.31
C ASP A 40 16.54 2.07 -3.34
N GLU A 41 15.53 2.56 -4.07
CA GLU A 41 15.30 3.98 -4.29
C GLU A 41 13.91 4.40 -3.82
N LEU A 42 13.84 5.23 -2.76
CA LEU A 42 12.56 5.78 -2.31
C LEU A 42 11.93 6.69 -3.37
N GLN A 43 12.75 7.27 -4.25
CA GLN A 43 12.27 8.02 -5.40
C GLN A 43 11.36 7.17 -6.31
N LEU A 44 11.66 5.89 -6.54
CA LEU A 44 10.82 5.03 -7.38
C LEU A 44 9.43 4.86 -6.78
N ILE A 45 9.36 4.58 -5.47
CA ILE A 45 8.09 4.49 -4.73
C ILE A 45 7.33 5.82 -4.81
N THR A 46 8.04 6.95 -4.74
CA THR A 46 7.47 8.30 -4.84
C THR A 46 6.87 8.57 -6.21
N GLU A 47 7.62 8.37 -7.29
CA GLU A 47 7.13 8.61 -8.66
C GLU A 47 5.93 7.72 -8.98
N LEU A 48 6.00 6.44 -8.59
CA LEU A 48 4.88 5.52 -8.75
C LEU A 48 3.65 6.00 -7.99
N SER A 49 3.81 6.39 -6.73
CA SER A 49 2.69 6.84 -5.90
C SER A 49 2.06 8.11 -6.46
N ILE A 50 2.88 9.06 -6.92
CA ILE A 50 2.40 10.29 -7.59
C ILE A 50 1.65 9.95 -8.88
N ASP A 51 2.12 8.99 -9.68
CA ASP A 51 1.43 8.58 -10.89
C ASP A 51 0.08 7.89 -10.61
N LEU A 52 0.04 7.06 -9.57
CA LEU A 52 -1.20 6.47 -9.07
C LEU A 52 -2.15 7.55 -8.55
N ALA A 53 -1.65 8.61 -7.90
CA ALA A 53 -2.46 9.74 -7.46
C ALA A 53 -3.12 10.47 -8.63
N LYS A 54 -2.50 10.55 -9.82
CA LYS A 54 -3.14 11.10 -11.04
C LYS A 54 -4.30 10.22 -11.51
N THR A 55 -4.20 8.90 -11.31
CA THR A 55 -5.21 7.93 -11.74
C THR A 55 -6.39 7.83 -10.76
N TYR A 56 -6.11 7.75 -9.45
CA TYR A 56 -7.10 7.49 -8.42
C TYR A 56 -7.56 8.76 -7.69
N GLY A 57 -6.79 9.85 -7.78
CA GLY A 57 -6.89 11.03 -6.92
C GLY A 57 -6.04 10.85 -5.66
N GLY A 58 -5.17 11.82 -5.34
CA GLY A 58 -4.21 11.73 -4.24
C GLY A 58 -4.82 11.36 -2.89
N HIS A 59 -5.94 11.96 -2.52
CA HIS A 59 -6.64 11.68 -1.26
C HIS A 59 -7.19 10.24 -1.13
N LYS A 60 -7.23 9.48 -2.24
CA LYS A 60 -7.63 8.06 -2.28
C LYS A 60 -6.45 7.10 -2.30
N VAL A 61 -5.22 7.60 -2.35
CA VAL A 61 -3.99 6.80 -2.26
C VAL A 61 -3.39 7.01 -0.88
N LEU A 62 -3.27 5.92 -0.13
CA LEU A 62 -2.53 5.88 1.13
C LEU A 62 -1.15 5.28 0.88
N VAL A 63 -0.11 6.03 1.20
CA VAL A 63 1.27 5.54 1.24
C VAL A 63 1.63 5.25 2.70
N VAL A 64 2.12 4.03 2.95
CA VAL A 64 2.59 3.58 4.25
C VAL A 64 4.07 3.23 4.11
N LEU A 65 4.91 3.91 4.88
CA LEU A 65 6.35 3.71 4.86
C LEU A 65 6.78 3.09 6.18
N GLY A 66 7.44 1.93 6.11
CA GLY A 66 8.15 1.34 7.23
C GLY A 66 9.20 2.31 7.77
N LEU A 67 9.45 2.27 9.07
CA LEU A 67 10.43 3.14 9.71
C LEU A 67 11.80 2.46 9.77
N GLU A 68 11.85 1.31 10.45
CA GLU A 68 13.06 0.51 10.65
C GLU A 68 13.64 0.01 9.32
N ASP A 69 14.92 0.29 9.09
CA ASP A 69 15.70 -0.10 7.92
C ASP A 69 15.16 0.32 6.54
N THR A 70 14.09 1.12 6.54
CA THR A 70 13.45 1.69 5.35
C THR A 70 13.69 3.19 5.28
N LEU A 71 13.18 3.95 6.26
CA LEU A 71 13.40 5.39 6.34
C LEU A 71 14.59 5.74 7.21
N LEU A 72 14.80 4.99 8.29
CA LEU A 72 15.84 5.23 9.28
C LEU A 72 16.79 4.04 9.34
N ASP A 73 18.09 4.30 9.46
CA ASP A 73 19.08 3.24 9.71
C ASP A 73 19.08 2.90 11.21
N THR A 74 18.39 1.82 11.56
CA THR A 74 18.16 1.37 12.94
C THR A 74 19.14 0.28 13.37
N ARG A 75 20.14 -0.05 12.55
CA ARG A 75 21.13 -1.08 12.86
C ARG A 75 21.91 -0.75 14.13
N GLY A 76 21.94 -1.73 15.05
CA GLY A 76 22.58 -1.63 16.36
C GLY A 76 21.63 -1.29 17.50
N ASP A 77 20.38 -0.91 17.21
CA ASP A 77 19.33 -0.68 18.20
C ASP A 77 18.31 -1.82 18.16
N THR A 78 18.67 -2.96 18.75
CA THR A 78 17.85 -4.18 18.75
C THR A 78 16.72 -4.15 19.78
N ASN A 79 16.52 -3.05 20.47
CA ASN A 79 15.59 -2.98 21.59
C ASN A 79 14.31 -2.29 21.14
N ALA A 80 13.23 -3.06 20.99
CA ALA A 80 11.86 -2.55 20.88
C ALA A 80 11.51 -1.58 22.04
N SER A 81 12.24 -1.68 23.15
CA SER A 81 12.23 -0.74 24.27
C SER A 81 13.06 0.51 23.97
N CYS A 82 12.41 1.67 23.98
CA CYS A 82 13.05 3.00 23.92
C CYS A 82 13.90 3.34 25.15
N ALA A 83 13.92 2.49 26.19
CA ALA A 83 14.88 2.61 27.28
C ALA A 83 16.27 2.18 26.79
N GLY A 84 17.14 3.17 26.53
CA GLY A 84 18.53 2.94 26.14
C GLY A 84 18.92 3.51 24.79
N HIS A 85 18.00 4.16 24.08
CA HIS A 85 18.27 4.74 22.77
C HIS A 85 19.31 5.88 22.88
N ARG A 86 20.55 5.55 22.54
CA ARG A 86 21.74 6.42 22.74
C ARG A 86 22.47 6.75 21.44
N GLN A 87 21.95 6.32 20.30
CA GLN A 87 22.61 6.53 19.01
C GLN A 87 21.86 7.54 18.16
N SER A 88 22.62 8.35 17.42
CA SER A 88 22.08 9.26 16.41
C SER A 88 21.59 8.43 15.22
N ILE A 89 20.31 8.08 15.21
CA ILE A 89 19.67 7.50 14.03
C ILE A 89 19.73 8.51 12.88
N ARG A 90 20.07 8.01 11.69
CA ARG A 90 20.14 8.78 10.44
C ARG A 90 19.13 8.25 9.44
N ALA A 91 18.72 9.10 8.50
CA ALA A 91 17.97 8.66 7.33
C ALA A 91 18.76 7.61 6.54
N LYS A 92 18.06 6.58 6.03
CA LYS A 92 18.65 5.51 5.21
C LYS A 92 19.05 5.99 3.80
N GLN A 93 18.42 7.08 3.35
CA GLN A 93 18.64 7.74 2.07
C GLN A 93 18.60 9.26 2.29
N ASP A 94 19.61 9.98 1.79
CA ASP A 94 19.83 11.41 2.08
C ASP A 94 18.63 12.31 1.74
N ASP A 95 17.94 12.00 0.65
CA ASP A 95 16.79 12.76 0.16
C ASP A 95 15.44 12.16 0.58
N ALA A 96 15.42 11.20 1.51
CA ALA A 96 14.20 10.49 1.88
C ALA A 96 13.10 11.40 2.43
N ALA A 97 13.44 12.39 3.25
CA ALA A 97 12.50 13.38 3.75
C ALA A 97 11.90 14.24 2.62
N MET A 98 12.73 14.63 1.63
CA MET A 98 12.26 15.33 0.43
C MET A 98 11.30 14.45 -0.38
N GLN A 99 11.56 13.15 -0.52
CA GLN A 99 10.65 12.24 -1.20
C GLN A 99 9.29 12.12 -0.48
N VAL A 100 9.28 12.08 0.85
CA VAL A 100 8.03 12.15 1.65
C VAL A 100 7.26 13.44 1.35
N GLN A 101 7.93 14.59 1.41
CA GLN A 101 7.31 15.88 1.12
C GLN A 101 6.70 15.91 -0.29
N ARG A 102 7.40 15.40 -1.31
CA ARG A 102 6.89 15.34 -2.68
C ARG A 102 5.60 14.53 -2.80
N MET A 103 5.50 13.41 -2.07
CA MET A 103 4.25 12.63 -2.01
C MET A 103 3.12 13.44 -1.35
N GLN A 104 3.41 14.13 -0.24
CA GLN A 104 2.42 14.94 0.46
C GLN A 104 1.92 16.12 -0.39
N GLU A 105 2.83 16.82 -1.08
CA GLU A 105 2.52 17.95 -1.98
C GLU A 105 1.69 17.51 -3.20
N ALA A 106 1.84 16.26 -3.63
CA ALA A 106 0.98 15.66 -4.65
C ALA A 106 -0.41 15.25 -4.11
N GLY A 107 -0.72 15.57 -2.85
CA GLY A 107 -2.01 15.33 -2.21
C GLY A 107 -2.23 13.90 -1.74
N LEU A 108 -1.18 13.08 -1.67
CA LEU A 108 -1.26 11.73 -1.11
C LEU A 108 -1.35 11.78 0.41
N LYS A 109 -2.10 10.82 0.98
CA LYS A 109 -1.97 10.54 2.41
C LYS A 109 -0.72 9.71 2.64
N VAL A 110 0.22 10.21 3.44
CA VAL A 110 1.48 9.52 3.74
C VAL A 110 1.58 9.32 5.24
N ILE A 111 1.80 8.09 5.68
CA ILE A 111 2.03 7.74 7.08
C ILE A 111 3.31 6.91 7.21
N ALA A 112 3.95 7.01 8.37
CA ALA A 112 4.97 6.06 8.78
C ALA A 112 4.35 4.95 9.63
N MET A 113 4.96 3.77 9.62
CA MET A 113 4.59 2.64 10.46
C MET A 113 5.85 2.05 11.09
N THR A 114 5.75 1.63 12.35
CA THR A 114 6.87 1.11 13.14
C THR A 114 6.38 0.02 14.09
N SER A 115 7.21 -0.98 14.30
CA SER A 115 6.97 -2.02 15.32
C SER A 115 7.20 -1.54 16.75
N ARG A 116 7.82 -0.37 16.94
CA ARG A 116 8.06 0.21 18.28
C ARG A 116 6.77 0.34 19.08
N GLY A 117 6.89 0.17 20.39
CA GLY A 117 5.77 0.31 21.31
C GLY A 117 5.30 1.76 21.48
N SER A 118 4.09 1.91 22.02
CA SER A 118 3.48 3.22 22.30
C SER A 118 4.30 4.10 23.26
N GLU A 119 5.15 3.51 24.08
CA GLU A 119 6.09 4.18 24.97
C GLU A 119 7.22 4.90 24.22
N CYS A 120 7.44 4.59 22.93
CA CYS A 120 8.48 5.19 22.10
C CYS A 120 8.02 6.38 21.27
N VAL A 121 6.75 6.74 21.38
CA VAL A 121 6.12 7.79 20.58
C VAL A 121 6.95 9.09 20.58
N ASP A 122 7.29 9.62 21.75
CA ASP A 122 7.96 10.91 21.81
C ASP A 122 9.43 10.84 21.34
N VAL A 123 10.08 9.68 21.49
CA VAL A 123 11.46 9.45 21.03
C VAL A 123 11.48 9.34 19.50
N THR A 124 10.64 8.48 18.92
CA THR A 124 10.53 8.27 17.47
C THR A 124 10.17 9.56 16.73
N ILE A 125 9.22 10.35 17.26
CA ILE A 125 8.86 11.63 16.65
C ILE A 125 10.04 12.61 16.65
N ARG A 126 10.82 12.68 17.73
CA ARG A 126 12.03 13.53 17.76
C ARG A 126 13.08 13.08 16.75
N GLU A 127 13.25 11.78 16.56
CA GLU A 127 14.19 11.22 15.58
C GLU A 127 13.78 11.53 14.15
N LEU A 128 12.49 11.37 13.84
CA LEU A 128 11.93 11.74 12.54
C LEU A 128 12.15 13.23 12.26
N ASN A 129 11.78 14.09 13.21
CA ASN A 129 11.96 15.54 13.08
C ASN A 129 13.45 15.92 12.92
N SER A 130 14.36 15.26 13.64
CA SER A 130 15.80 15.51 13.52
C SER A 130 16.38 15.09 12.16
N ASN A 131 15.68 14.19 11.45
CA ASN A 131 16.01 13.76 10.09
C ASN A 131 15.14 14.44 9.03
N GLY A 132 14.36 15.46 9.39
CA GLY A 132 13.54 16.25 8.47
C GLY A 132 12.22 15.60 8.02
N PHE A 133 11.83 14.47 8.62
CA PHE A 133 10.55 13.83 8.31
C PHE A 133 9.41 14.45 9.11
N GLU A 134 8.30 14.73 8.43
CA GLU A 134 7.05 15.22 9.00
C GLU A 134 5.89 14.49 8.30
N PHE A 135 5.03 13.79 9.06
CA PHE A 135 3.94 12.97 8.49
C PHE A 135 2.55 13.51 8.79
N GLN A 136 2.40 14.43 9.73
CA GLN A 136 1.10 15.00 10.10
C GLN A 136 0.50 15.84 8.97
N ALA A 137 1.32 16.43 8.10
CA ALA A 137 0.86 17.30 6.99
C ALA A 137 -0.18 16.63 6.09
N SER A 138 -0.08 15.31 5.86
CA SER A 138 -1.06 14.59 5.02
C SER A 138 -1.58 13.27 5.61
N GLY A 139 -1.14 12.89 6.82
CA GLY A 139 -1.64 11.74 7.54
C GLY A 139 -3.14 11.84 7.90
N TYR A 140 -3.65 10.84 8.62
CA TYR A 140 -4.97 10.94 9.22
C TYR A 140 -5.00 12.03 10.29
N PRO A 141 -6.05 12.88 10.34
CA PRO A 141 -6.07 14.05 11.21
C PRO A 141 -6.26 13.70 12.69
N ALA A 142 -6.97 12.60 12.98
CA ALA A 142 -7.20 12.15 14.34
C ALA A 142 -6.09 11.18 14.77
N GLY A 143 -5.57 11.39 15.98
CA GLY A 143 -4.82 10.35 16.66
C GLY A 143 -5.71 9.14 16.95
N PHE A 144 -5.09 7.98 17.10
CA PHE A 144 -5.80 6.72 17.35
C PHE A 144 -5.06 5.92 18.42
N ASN A 145 -5.80 5.39 19.40
CA ASN A 145 -5.28 4.49 20.41
C ASN A 145 -6.24 3.31 20.50
N TYR A 146 -5.73 2.09 20.41
CA TYR A 146 -6.55 0.89 20.45
C TYR A 146 -5.85 -0.24 21.19
N ALA A 147 -6.42 -0.61 22.33
CA ALA A 147 -5.91 -1.71 23.14
C ALA A 147 -6.26 -3.05 22.47
N THR A 148 -5.25 -3.90 22.32
CA THR A 148 -5.38 -5.31 21.93
C THR A 148 -4.94 -6.19 23.10
N SER A 149 -5.05 -7.51 22.95
CA SER A 149 -4.45 -8.44 23.92
C SER A 149 -2.92 -8.34 23.98
N ASP A 150 -2.32 -7.84 22.91
CA ASP A 150 -0.88 -7.91 22.67
C ASP A 150 -0.19 -6.55 22.91
N GLY A 151 -0.96 -5.49 23.15
CA GLY A 151 -0.43 -4.17 23.44
C GLY A 151 -1.34 -3.02 22.98
N LEU A 152 -0.81 -1.80 23.01
CA LEU A 152 -1.52 -0.61 22.55
C LEU A 152 -1.08 -0.26 21.13
N LEU A 153 -1.99 -0.34 20.17
CA LEU A 153 -1.80 0.31 18.87
C LEU A 153 -1.98 1.82 19.08
N SER A 154 -1.03 2.62 18.61
CA SER A 154 -1.05 4.08 18.75
C SER A 154 -0.73 4.76 17.43
N TYR A 155 -1.47 5.80 17.09
CA TYR A 155 -1.24 6.65 15.92
C TYR A 155 -1.16 8.09 16.37
N LYS A 156 -0.04 8.75 16.10
CA LYS A 156 0.21 10.14 16.49
C LYS A 156 1.05 10.82 15.42
N GLN A 157 0.65 12.02 15.02
CA GLN A 157 1.41 12.87 14.08
C GLN A 157 1.83 12.15 12.80
N GLY A 158 0.93 11.36 12.21
CA GLY A 158 1.25 10.64 10.98
C GLY A 158 2.03 9.32 11.15
N VAL A 159 2.38 8.93 12.38
CA VAL A 159 3.17 7.73 12.68
C VAL A 159 2.33 6.70 13.42
N PHE A 160 2.32 5.45 12.92
CA PHE A 160 1.59 4.33 13.48
C PHE A 160 2.52 3.33 14.19
N PHE A 161 2.26 3.11 15.47
CA PHE A 161 3.01 2.25 16.38
C PHE A 161 2.22 0.95 16.60
N THR A 162 2.77 -0.18 16.15
CA THR A 162 2.08 -1.47 16.19
C THR A 162 2.40 -2.30 17.43
N THR A 163 3.43 -1.94 18.21
CA THR A 163 3.87 -2.71 19.39
C THR A 163 4.12 -4.18 19.04
N ASP A 164 5.03 -4.43 18.09
CA ASP A 164 5.41 -5.74 17.53
C ASP A 164 4.27 -6.58 16.94
N GLN A 165 3.06 -6.04 16.86
CA GLN A 165 1.94 -6.71 16.22
C GLN A 165 2.11 -6.76 14.70
N SER A 166 1.52 -7.77 14.07
CA SER A 166 1.58 -7.91 12.62
C SER A 166 0.98 -6.69 11.92
N GLU A 167 1.75 -6.11 11.01
CA GLU A 167 1.42 -4.82 10.39
C GLU A 167 0.14 -4.85 9.55
N GLY A 168 -0.14 -5.95 8.85
CA GLY A 168 -1.35 -6.07 8.04
C GLY A 168 -2.65 -5.90 8.83
N PRO A 169 -2.89 -6.72 9.87
CA PRO A 169 -4.06 -6.55 10.75
C PRO A 169 -4.09 -5.20 11.46
N ALA A 170 -2.94 -4.69 11.91
CA ALA A 170 -2.83 -3.40 12.57
C ALA A 170 -3.21 -2.24 11.62
N LEU A 171 -2.67 -2.23 10.39
CA LEU A 171 -2.97 -1.22 9.38
C LEU A 171 -4.44 -1.28 8.97
N LYS A 172 -5.00 -2.48 8.80
CA LYS A 172 -6.42 -2.64 8.54
C LYS A 172 -7.27 -2.01 9.64
N ARG A 173 -6.90 -2.25 10.90
CA ARG A 173 -7.56 -1.64 12.05
C ARG A 173 -7.50 -0.11 12.01
N LEU A 174 -6.33 0.46 11.73
CA LEU A 174 -6.17 1.91 11.61
C LEU A 174 -7.08 2.47 10.52
N VAL A 175 -7.06 1.87 9.33
CA VAL A 175 -7.86 2.29 8.17
C VAL A 175 -9.37 2.23 8.47
N GLU A 176 -9.84 1.19 9.15
CA GLU A 176 -11.25 1.04 9.57
C GLU A 176 -11.65 2.04 10.67
N SER A 177 -10.71 2.45 11.50
CA SER A 177 -10.96 3.31 12.67
C SER A 177 -10.68 4.79 12.42
N ALA A 178 -10.08 5.15 11.29
CA ALA A 178 -9.64 6.51 10.99
C ALA A 178 -10.78 7.53 10.85
N GLY A 179 -12.04 7.08 10.74
CA GLY A 179 -13.20 7.97 10.54
C GLY A 179 -13.11 8.75 9.22
N GLN A 180 -12.43 8.19 8.22
CA GLN A 180 -12.20 8.78 6.92
C GLN A 180 -12.68 7.83 5.83
N PRO A 181 -13.00 8.32 4.62
CA PRO A 181 -13.25 7.43 3.48
C PRO A 181 -12.08 6.48 3.25
N TYR A 182 -12.38 5.22 2.93
CA TYR A 182 -11.38 4.22 2.61
C TYR A 182 -10.53 4.66 1.41
N PRO A 183 -9.20 4.41 1.43
CA PRO A 183 -8.39 4.58 0.23
C PRO A 183 -8.84 3.60 -0.85
N ALA A 184 -8.72 3.99 -2.11
CA ALA A 184 -8.88 3.07 -3.24
C ALA A 184 -7.66 2.16 -3.40
N LEU A 185 -6.49 2.64 -2.97
CA LEU A 185 -5.20 1.95 -3.09
C LEU A 185 -4.31 2.27 -1.89
N ILE A 186 -3.65 1.24 -1.37
CA ILE A 186 -2.56 1.35 -0.41
C ILE A 186 -1.26 0.98 -1.11
N VAL A 187 -0.26 1.86 -1.01
CA VAL A 187 1.13 1.55 -1.37
C VAL A 187 1.89 1.38 -0.07
N VAL A 188 2.51 0.22 0.14
CA VAL A 188 3.36 -0.03 1.32
C VAL A 188 4.80 -0.23 0.86
N ALA A 189 5.73 0.48 1.49
CA ALA A 189 7.16 0.23 1.32
C ALA A 189 7.79 -0.12 2.65
N ASP A 190 8.45 -1.27 2.72
CA ASP A 190 9.07 -1.77 3.95
C ASP A 190 10.28 -2.67 3.61
N TYR A 191 11.27 -2.72 4.48
CA TYR A 191 12.44 -3.59 4.35
C TYR A 191 12.08 -5.08 4.53
N HIS A 192 11.13 -5.38 5.42
CA HIS A 192 10.77 -6.71 5.85
C HIS A 192 9.66 -7.32 4.97
N GLN A 193 10.05 -8.30 4.15
CA GLN A 193 9.12 -9.03 3.28
C GLN A 193 7.93 -9.66 4.02
N LYS A 194 8.13 -10.11 5.27
CA LYS A 194 7.08 -10.73 6.10
C LYS A 194 5.93 -9.75 6.37
N ASP A 195 6.25 -8.46 6.54
CA ASP A 195 5.29 -7.44 6.91
C ASP A 195 4.48 -7.00 5.68
N LEU A 196 5.15 -6.85 4.53
CA LEU A 196 4.50 -6.70 3.23
C LEU A 196 3.52 -7.84 2.92
N ASN A 197 3.93 -9.09 3.15
CA ASN A 197 3.07 -10.26 2.96
C ASN A 197 1.84 -10.22 3.90
N SER A 198 2.03 -9.76 5.13
CA SER A 198 0.93 -9.60 6.10
C SER A 198 -0.10 -8.57 5.63
N VAL A 199 0.36 -7.43 5.10
CA VAL A 199 -0.53 -6.42 4.52
C VAL A 199 -1.31 -7.01 3.34
N MET A 200 -0.64 -7.61 2.35
CA MET A 200 -1.33 -8.22 1.20
C MET A 200 -2.40 -9.23 1.64
N LYS A 201 -2.08 -10.09 2.60
CA LYS A 201 -3.03 -11.07 3.15
C LYS A 201 -4.24 -10.39 3.80
N SER A 202 -4.02 -9.35 4.60
CA SER A 202 -5.05 -8.68 5.39
C SER A 202 -6.09 -7.94 4.54
N PHE A 203 -5.69 -7.48 3.35
CA PHE A 203 -6.56 -6.77 2.41
C PHE A 203 -7.02 -7.62 1.22
N SER A 204 -6.63 -8.90 1.14
CA SER A 204 -6.90 -9.80 0.00
C SER A 204 -8.38 -9.98 -0.37
N THR A 205 -9.30 -9.81 0.59
CA THR A 205 -10.75 -9.88 0.38
C THR A 205 -11.43 -8.52 0.37
N SER A 206 -10.66 -7.44 0.49
CA SER A 206 -11.17 -6.08 0.49
C SER A 206 -11.28 -5.51 -0.93
N ALA A 207 -12.07 -4.46 -1.11
CA ALA A 207 -12.09 -3.68 -2.35
C ALA A 207 -10.87 -2.74 -2.49
N ILE A 208 -10.04 -2.63 -1.45
CA ILE A 208 -8.85 -1.77 -1.42
C ILE A 208 -7.71 -2.51 -2.13
N LYS A 209 -7.11 -1.87 -3.12
CA LYS A 209 -5.94 -2.41 -3.83
C LYS A 209 -4.70 -2.28 -2.95
N VAL A 210 -3.76 -3.21 -3.05
CA VAL A 210 -2.49 -3.12 -2.34
C VAL A 210 -1.30 -3.32 -3.27
N HIS A 211 -0.40 -2.34 -3.30
CA HIS A 211 0.93 -2.47 -3.91
C HIS A 211 1.98 -2.48 -2.79
N THR A 212 2.82 -3.49 -2.74
CA THR A 212 3.90 -3.62 -1.76
C THR A 212 5.26 -3.55 -2.44
N TRP A 213 6.19 -2.83 -1.83
CA TRP A 213 7.54 -2.62 -2.33
C TRP A 213 8.56 -2.95 -1.23
N ARG A 214 9.38 -3.98 -1.48
CA ARG A 214 10.48 -4.27 -0.57
C ARG A 214 11.59 -3.25 -0.77
N TYR A 215 11.91 -2.48 0.27
CA TYR A 215 13.05 -1.58 0.23
C TYR A 215 14.33 -2.37 0.52
N ASN A 216 15.33 -2.32 -0.36
CA ASN A 216 16.52 -3.19 -0.26
C ASN A 216 17.86 -2.49 -0.51
N ARG A 217 17.94 -1.17 -0.26
CA ARG A 217 19.17 -0.38 -0.42
C ARG A 217 20.38 -0.98 0.28
N GLU A 218 20.18 -1.54 1.46
CA GLU A 218 21.27 -2.11 2.25
C GLU A 218 21.93 -3.33 1.61
N GLU A 219 21.13 -4.28 1.11
CA GLU A 219 21.64 -5.53 0.53
C GLU A 219 22.59 -5.23 -0.64
N LYS A 220 22.29 -4.17 -1.40
CA LYS A 220 23.13 -3.69 -2.51
C LYS A 220 24.40 -2.99 -2.02
N GLN A 221 24.35 -2.20 -0.94
CA GLN A 221 25.54 -1.57 -0.37
C GLN A 221 26.54 -2.61 0.17
N VAL A 222 26.06 -3.65 0.86
CA VAL A 222 26.90 -4.76 1.35
C VAL A 222 27.50 -5.55 0.20
N ALA A 223 26.72 -5.85 -0.85
CA ALA A 223 27.22 -6.53 -2.04
C ALA A 223 28.30 -5.72 -2.80
N SER A 224 28.23 -4.38 -2.74
CA SER A 224 29.21 -3.50 -3.41
C SER A 224 30.54 -3.33 -2.66
N THR A 225 30.57 -3.64 -1.36
CA THR A 225 31.76 -3.48 -0.50
C THR A 225 32.54 -4.80 -0.33
N GLY A 226 32.00 -5.91 -0.81
CA GLY A 226 32.55 -7.27 -0.65
C GLY A 226 33.40 -7.80 -1.81
N ASN A 227 33.85 -6.96 -2.75
CA ASN A 227 34.72 -7.33 -3.88
C ASN A 227 36.07 -6.61 -3.82
#